data_AF-A0A9E2BMW2-F1
#
_entry.id   AF-A0A9E2BMW2-F1
#
_cell.length_a   1.000
_cell.length_b   1.000
_cell.length_c   1.000
_cell.angle_alpha   90.00
_cell.angle_beta   90.00
_cell.angle_gamma   90.00
#
_symmetry.space_group_name_H-M   'P 1'
#
loop_
_entity.id
_entity.type
_entity.pdbx_description
1 polymer ?
#
loop_
_entity_poly.entity_id
_entity_poly.type
_entity_poly.pdbx_seq_one_letter_code
_entity_poly.pdbx_strand_id
1 'polypeptide(L)'
;MLKEAAGLSSNPLAWKGEGSLVFLLGKEGTGKTALLRWLARELQEEALLVEGEGLSSPHKGILLWDDADRSSLWLDPQRAKDVLAGFSACILTGKTLPPALEMLFSRKGQVVTLDVLSPEDLERFLDQRFPRLRSFDPAFPWYPLTGGRLGWVLLLAHRMERERSLAPDPLLFAVEILLHPASRRYGWRPEVYGHPLDALFFLAVVLPTWDRRDAEEITGLEISTALWETFLALPFVRSRGPRRYLPPEVRRPLLSFLESEKPWLTFAWRQKAFRFWNKAFNHPHLWQGEQDEEESLLANLPAFALQEAIAQVKTFLESCRRGKSHDSHRLAEIFGTIYPHLPRDRAKRWVQNALEDAPSFREKPILKDILWHYYFRPRKSHEELAHRFHLSRATYFRYHRDALERLARVLLPVEDSF
;
A
#
# COMPACT_ATOMS: atom_id res chain seq x y z
N MET A 1 -26.54 -6.78 -16.05
CA MET A 1 -25.68 -5.95 -15.19
C MET A 1 -25.09 -4.73 -15.91
N LEU A 2 -23.95 -4.78 -16.63
CA LEU A 2 -23.42 -3.57 -17.31
C LEU A 2 -24.42 -2.94 -18.30
N LYS A 3 -25.24 -3.76 -18.97
CA LYS A 3 -26.34 -3.31 -19.81
C LYS A 3 -27.37 -2.50 -19.02
N GLU A 4 -27.86 -3.07 -17.92
CA GLU A 4 -28.85 -2.43 -17.04
C GLU A 4 -28.30 -1.17 -16.37
N ALA A 5 -27.05 -1.21 -15.91
CA ALA A 5 -26.36 -0.07 -15.29
C ALA A 5 -26.16 1.10 -16.26
N ALA A 6 -25.96 0.81 -17.54
CA ALA A 6 -25.90 1.82 -18.60
C ALA A 6 -27.28 2.26 -19.12
N GLY A 7 -28.38 1.76 -18.54
CA GLY A 7 -29.74 1.97 -19.05
C GLY A 7 -29.95 1.41 -20.46
N LEU A 8 -29.10 0.48 -20.90
CA LEU A 8 -29.18 -0.14 -22.22
C LEU A 8 -30.37 -1.10 -22.24
N SER A 9 -31.37 -0.78 -23.06
CA SER A 9 -32.40 -1.74 -23.43
C SER A 9 -31.76 -3.02 -24.01
N SER A 10 -32.46 -4.15 -23.96
CA SER A 10 -31.99 -5.42 -24.51
C SER A 10 -31.65 -5.37 -26.02
N ASN A 11 -32.00 -4.28 -26.71
CA ASN A 11 -31.70 -4.06 -28.11
C ASN A 11 -30.67 -2.90 -28.29
N PRO A 12 -29.38 -3.20 -28.57
CA PRO A 12 -28.38 -2.16 -28.87
C PRO A 12 -28.71 -1.35 -30.14
N LEU A 13 -29.64 -1.84 -30.97
CA LEU A 13 -30.15 -1.12 -32.15
C LEU A 13 -31.15 0.00 -31.79
N ALA A 14 -31.60 0.10 -30.53
CA ALA A 14 -32.42 1.23 -30.09
C ALA A 14 -31.69 2.58 -30.23
N TRP A 15 -30.36 2.53 -30.38
CA TRP A 15 -29.50 3.69 -30.62
C TRP A 15 -29.23 3.92 -32.12
N LYS A 16 -29.92 3.23 -33.04
CA LYS A 16 -29.88 3.52 -34.49
C LYS A 16 -30.78 4.71 -34.87
N GLY A 17 -30.64 5.84 -34.18
CA GLY A 17 -31.15 7.11 -34.69
C GLY A 17 -30.08 7.75 -35.55
N GLU A 18 -30.38 8.17 -36.79
CA GLU A 18 -29.39 8.88 -37.61
C GLU A 18 -28.79 10.08 -36.83
N GLY A 19 -27.48 10.04 -36.62
CA GLY A 19 -26.72 11.07 -35.93
C GLY A 19 -26.79 11.00 -34.40
N SER A 20 -27.15 9.87 -33.80
CA SER A 20 -27.12 9.69 -32.34
C SER A 20 -25.68 9.59 -31.82
N LEU A 21 -25.35 10.43 -30.85
CA LEU A 21 -24.06 10.50 -30.18
C LEU A 21 -24.23 10.08 -28.72
N VAL A 22 -23.48 9.09 -28.26
CA VAL A 22 -23.47 8.66 -26.86
C VAL A 22 -22.06 8.76 -26.30
N PHE A 23 -21.92 9.37 -25.12
CA PHE A 23 -20.67 9.40 -24.37
C PHE A 23 -20.80 8.57 -23.09
N LEU A 24 -20.03 7.50 -23.00
CA LEU A 24 -19.89 6.65 -21.82
C LEU A 24 -18.82 7.26 -20.91
N LEU A 25 -19.27 8.04 -19.94
CA LEU A 25 -18.40 8.69 -18.95
C LEU A 25 -18.16 7.74 -17.78
N GLY A 26 -16.93 7.62 -17.28
CA GLY A 26 -16.73 6.84 -16.05
C GLY A 26 -15.28 6.79 -15.60
N LYS A 27 -15.07 6.45 -14.33
CA LYS A 27 -13.73 6.30 -13.76
C LYS A 27 -12.97 5.12 -14.38
N GLU A 28 -11.69 5.03 -14.07
CA GLU A 28 -10.87 3.90 -14.51
C GLU A 28 -11.38 2.58 -13.92
N GLY A 29 -11.43 1.54 -14.75
CA GLY A 29 -11.86 0.21 -14.31
C GLY A 29 -13.37 0.01 -14.15
N THR A 30 -14.23 0.98 -14.48
CA THR A 30 -15.70 0.80 -14.43
C THR A 30 -16.26 -0.14 -15.51
N GLY A 31 -15.44 -0.52 -16.49
CA GLY A 31 -15.83 -1.46 -17.55
C GLY A 31 -16.23 -0.81 -18.88
N LYS A 32 -15.95 0.48 -19.08
CA LYS A 32 -16.21 1.22 -20.33
C LYS A 32 -15.71 0.48 -21.59
N THR A 33 -14.41 0.20 -21.64
CA THR A 33 -13.77 -0.56 -22.73
C THR A 33 -14.40 -1.95 -22.92
N ALA A 34 -14.75 -2.63 -21.82
CA ALA A 34 -15.37 -3.95 -21.89
C ALA A 34 -16.78 -3.89 -22.51
N LEU A 35 -17.57 -2.86 -22.16
CA LEU A 35 -18.87 -2.61 -22.76
C LEU A 35 -18.75 -2.24 -24.24
N LEU A 36 -17.79 -1.40 -24.58
CA LEU A 36 -17.56 -0.94 -25.95
C LEU A 36 -17.06 -2.07 -26.86
N ARG A 37 -16.17 -2.95 -26.35
CA ARG A 37 -15.78 -4.20 -27.03
C ARG A 37 -16.91 -5.21 -27.14
N TRP A 38 -17.82 -5.27 -26.16
CA TRP A 38 -19.02 -6.09 -26.28
C TRP A 38 -19.93 -5.56 -27.41
N LEU A 39 -20.19 -4.25 -27.44
CA LEU A 39 -20.95 -3.62 -28.52
C LEU A 39 -20.33 -3.87 -29.90
N ALA A 40 -19.01 -3.77 -30.03
CA ALA A 40 -18.30 -4.08 -31.27
C ALA A 40 -18.57 -5.51 -31.75
N ARG A 41 -18.63 -6.49 -30.83
CA ARG A 41 -18.91 -7.89 -31.16
C ARG A 41 -20.37 -8.11 -31.60
N GLU A 42 -21.31 -7.39 -31.01
CA GLU A 42 -22.73 -7.50 -31.36
C GLU A 42 -23.06 -6.81 -32.67
N LEU A 43 -22.42 -5.67 -32.94
CA LEU A 43 -22.65 -4.85 -34.13
C LEU A 43 -21.84 -5.31 -35.35
N GLN A 44 -20.80 -6.13 -35.13
CA GLN A 44 -19.98 -6.75 -36.17
C GLN A 44 -19.47 -5.74 -37.23
N GLU A 45 -19.69 -6.01 -38.52
CA GLU A 45 -19.18 -5.22 -39.65
C GLU A 45 -19.79 -3.81 -39.74
N GLU A 46 -20.86 -3.53 -38.99
CA GLU A 46 -21.46 -2.19 -38.95
C GLU A 46 -20.70 -1.23 -38.03
N ALA A 47 -19.75 -1.71 -37.22
CA ALA A 47 -19.06 -0.91 -36.21
C ALA A 47 -17.55 -0.78 -36.46
N LEU A 48 -17.05 0.45 -36.42
CA LEU A 48 -15.63 0.76 -36.41
C LEU A 48 -15.18 0.99 -34.96
N LEU A 49 -14.32 0.10 -34.46
CA LEU A 49 -13.67 0.29 -33.15
C LEU A 49 -12.36 1.06 -33.30
N VAL A 50 -12.26 2.18 -32.59
CA VAL A 50 -11.07 3.03 -32.51
C VAL A 50 -10.61 3.13 -31.05
N GLU A 51 -9.30 3.15 -30.83
CA GLU A 51 -8.68 3.40 -29.52
C GLU A 51 -7.78 4.66 -29.61
N GLY A 52 -7.91 5.60 -28.66
CA GLY A 52 -6.99 6.75 -28.54
C GLY A 52 -7.13 7.81 -29.62
N GLU A 53 -6.03 8.27 -30.24
CA GLU A 53 -6.06 9.37 -31.23
C GLU A 53 -6.50 8.95 -32.65
N GLY A 54 -6.75 7.66 -32.88
CA GLY A 54 -6.80 7.08 -34.23
C GLY A 54 -8.07 7.32 -35.03
N LEU A 55 -8.34 8.53 -35.51
CA LEU A 55 -9.38 8.75 -36.53
C LEU A 55 -8.88 9.60 -37.71
N SER A 56 -8.58 8.94 -38.83
CA SER A 56 -8.01 9.57 -40.02
C SER A 56 -9.00 9.80 -41.16
N SER A 57 -10.13 9.08 -41.20
CA SER A 57 -11.14 9.24 -42.26
C SER A 57 -12.54 8.77 -41.84
N PRO A 58 -13.62 9.37 -42.36
CA PRO A 58 -14.98 8.95 -42.08
C PRO A 58 -15.29 7.57 -42.69
N HIS A 59 -15.93 6.70 -41.90
CA HIS A 59 -16.47 5.42 -42.33
C HIS A 59 -18.00 5.45 -42.29
N LYS A 60 -18.66 4.79 -43.23
CA LYS A 60 -20.11 4.55 -43.14
C LYS A 60 -20.35 3.45 -42.10
N GLY A 61 -21.00 3.78 -40.99
CA GLY A 61 -21.33 2.84 -39.92
C GLY A 61 -21.39 3.49 -38.55
N ILE A 62 -21.33 2.66 -37.51
CA ILE A 62 -21.31 3.05 -36.10
C ILE A 62 -19.86 3.23 -35.65
N LEU A 63 -19.52 4.40 -35.11
CA LEU A 63 -18.24 4.61 -34.47
C LEU A 63 -18.28 4.15 -33.01
N LEU A 64 -17.34 3.31 -32.62
CA LEU A 64 -17.06 2.95 -31.24
C LEU A 64 -15.66 3.47 -30.89
N TRP A 65 -15.55 4.51 -30.07
CA TRP A 65 -14.27 5.17 -29.78
C TRP A 65 -13.91 5.06 -28.31
N ASP A 66 -12.89 4.27 -27.99
CA ASP A 66 -12.39 4.11 -26.62
C ASP A 66 -11.34 5.18 -26.25
N ASP A 67 -11.42 5.72 -25.02
CA ASP A 67 -10.59 6.81 -24.50
C ASP A 67 -10.57 8.03 -25.44
N ALA A 68 -11.75 8.34 -25.99
CA ALA A 68 -11.94 9.41 -26.95
C ALA A 68 -11.59 10.77 -26.35
N ASP A 69 -11.78 10.98 -25.05
CA ASP A 69 -11.47 12.23 -24.32
C ASP A 69 -10.02 12.70 -24.44
N ARG A 70 -9.10 11.80 -24.81
CA ARG A 70 -7.68 12.11 -25.04
C ARG A 70 -7.36 12.62 -26.45
N SER A 71 -8.31 12.54 -27.37
CA SER A 71 -8.08 12.88 -28.76
C SER A 71 -7.81 14.38 -28.95
N SER A 72 -6.76 14.70 -29.69
CA SER A 72 -6.50 16.08 -30.14
C SER A 72 -7.58 16.62 -31.09
N LEU A 73 -8.48 15.77 -31.59
CA LEU A 73 -9.63 16.18 -32.41
C LEU A 73 -10.51 17.23 -31.71
N TRP A 74 -10.57 17.22 -30.37
CA TRP A 74 -11.39 18.17 -29.61
C TRP A 74 -10.85 19.60 -29.58
N LEU A 75 -9.61 19.83 -30.02
CA LEU A 75 -9.03 21.17 -30.16
C LEU A 75 -9.69 21.96 -31.30
N ASP A 76 -10.33 21.26 -32.24
CA ASP A 76 -11.07 21.86 -33.36
C ASP A 76 -12.52 21.29 -33.36
N PRO A 77 -13.46 21.97 -32.70
CA PRO A 77 -14.85 21.51 -32.60
C PRO A 77 -15.54 21.35 -33.95
N GLN A 78 -15.17 22.15 -34.95
CA GLN A 78 -15.76 22.08 -36.28
C GLN A 78 -15.27 20.81 -36.99
N ARG A 79 -13.97 20.54 -36.96
CA ARG A 79 -13.41 19.29 -37.48
C ARG A 79 -13.99 18.07 -36.75
N ALA A 80 -14.13 18.12 -35.43
CA ALA A 80 -14.75 17.05 -34.66
C ALA A 80 -16.18 16.76 -35.14
N LYS A 81 -16.97 17.81 -35.35
CA LYS A 81 -18.33 17.71 -35.88
C LYS A 81 -18.37 17.07 -37.26
N ASP A 82 -17.50 17.51 -38.17
CA ASP A 82 -17.46 17.01 -39.55
C ASP A 82 -17.05 15.53 -39.60
N VAL A 83 -16.11 15.13 -38.75
CA VAL A 83 -15.69 13.72 -38.61
C VAL A 83 -16.82 12.86 -38.06
N LEU A 84 -17.47 13.28 -36.97
CA LEU A 84 -18.56 12.50 -36.35
C LEU A 84 -19.81 12.43 -37.23
N ALA A 85 -20.08 13.47 -38.04
CA ALA A 85 -21.21 13.50 -38.98
C ALA A 85 -21.10 12.45 -40.10
N GLY A 86 -19.91 11.88 -40.34
CA GLY A 86 -19.71 10.79 -41.29
C GLY A 86 -20.28 9.44 -40.84
N PHE A 87 -20.64 9.29 -39.57
CA PHE A 87 -21.10 8.04 -38.95
C PHE A 87 -22.61 8.07 -38.69
N SER A 88 -23.26 6.90 -38.78
CA SER A 88 -24.70 6.77 -38.50
C SER A 88 -25.01 6.92 -37.01
N ALA A 89 -24.09 6.48 -36.15
CA ALA A 89 -24.11 6.68 -34.70
C ALA A 89 -22.67 6.69 -34.15
N CYS A 90 -22.45 7.35 -33.02
CA CYS A 90 -21.15 7.41 -32.36
C CYS A 90 -21.30 7.05 -30.87
N ILE A 91 -20.54 6.07 -30.39
CA ILE A 91 -20.45 5.70 -28.98
C ILE A 91 -19.00 5.91 -28.56
N LEU A 92 -18.79 6.88 -27.69
CA LEU A 92 -17.46 7.31 -27.24
C LEU A 92 -17.30 6.95 -25.76
N THR A 93 -16.09 6.65 -25.30
CA THR A 93 -15.80 6.56 -23.85
C THR A 93 -14.77 7.60 -23.43
N GLY A 94 -14.79 7.95 -22.14
CA GLY A 94 -13.75 8.79 -21.55
C GLY A 94 -13.84 8.86 -20.03
N LYS A 95 -12.81 9.44 -19.42
CA LYS A 95 -12.78 9.77 -17.99
C LYS A 95 -13.41 11.14 -17.73
N THR A 96 -13.29 12.06 -18.68
CA THR A 96 -13.90 13.39 -18.64
C THR A 96 -14.68 13.65 -19.93
N LEU A 97 -15.63 14.57 -19.88
CA LEU A 97 -16.35 15.03 -21.05
C LEU A 97 -15.63 16.26 -21.64
N PRO A 98 -15.09 16.20 -22.86
CA PRO A 98 -14.45 17.37 -23.48
C PRO A 98 -15.45 18.52 -23.70
N PRO A 99 -15.08 19.80 -23.46
CA PRO A 99 -15.98 20.94 -23.66
C PRO A 99 -16.52 21.05 -25.10
N ALA A 100 -15.70 20.70 -26.09
CA ALA A 100 -16.12 20.65 -27.49
C ALA A 100 -17.25 19.64 -27.72
N LEU A 101 -17.23 18.52 -26.99
CA LEU A 101 -18.30 17.53 -27.04
C LEU A 101 -19.58 18.04 -26.36
N GLU A 102 -19.50 18.75 -25.23
CA GLU A 102 -20.67 19.35 -24.57
C GLU A 102 -21.49 20.23 -25.52
N MET A 103 -20.81 21.02 -26.37
CA MET A 103 -21.47 21.82 -27.39
C MET A 103 -22.20 20.97 -28.45
N LEU A 104 -21.63 19.82 -28.83
CA LEU A 104 -22.22 18.87 -29.78
C LEU A 104 -23.41 18.09 -29.17
N PHE A 105 -23.41 17.87 -27.85
CA PHE A 105 -24.49 17.19 -27.12
C PHE A 105 -25.80 17.98 -27.10
N SER A 106 -25.74 19.31 -27.25
CA SER A 106 -26.89 20.23 -27.15
C SER A 106 -28.07 19.98 -28.11
N ARG A 107 -27.93 19.10 -29.12
CA ARG A 107 -29.00 18.85 -30.11
C ARG A 107 -29.53 17.42 -30.18
N LYS A 108 -28.74 16.37 -29.93
CA LYS A 108 -29.16 14.95 -30.02
C LYS A 108 -28.28 13.94 -29.26
N GLY A 109 -27.39 14.40 -28.37
CA GLY A 109 -26.46 13.47 -27.71
C GLY A 109 -26.93 13.05 -26.31
N GLN A 110 -26.48 11.88 -25.86
CA GLN A 110 -26.69 11.37 -24.51
C GLN A 110 -25.35 11.14 -23.79
N VAL A 111 -25.24 11.57 -22.54
CA VAL A 111 -24.13 11.21 -21.65
C VAL A 111 -24.63 10.13 -20.69
N VAL A 112 -23.96 8.99 -20.67
CA VAL A 112 -24.26 7.87 -19.77
C VAL A 112 -23.09 7.72 -18.83
N THR A 113 -23.33 7.92 -17.53
CA THR A 113 -22.32 7.73 -16.50
C THR A 113 -22.30 6.26 -16.09
N LEU A 114 -21.14 5.62 -16.23
CA LEU A 114 -20.86 4.28 -15.75
C LEU A 114 -20.19 4.36 -14.38
N ASP A 115 -20.97 4.04 -13.36
CA ASP A 115 -20.50 3.90 -12.00
C ASP A 115 -19.84 2.55 -11.75
N VAL A 116 -19.24 2.44 -10.56
CA VAL A 116 -18.76 1.15 -10.05
C VAL A 116 -19.94 0.25 -9.72
N LEU A 117 -19.72 -1.06 -9.75
CA LEU A 117 -20.73 -2.03 -9.31
C LEU A 117 -21.07 -1.79 -7.84
N SER A 118 -22.33 -1.94 -7.46
CA SER A 118 -22.74 -2.03 -6.06
C SER A 118 -22.16 -3.31 -5.41
N PRO A 119 -22.10 -3.40 -4.08
CA PRO A 119 -21.73 -4.65 -3.42
C PRO A 119 -22.60 -5.83 -3.90
N GLU A 120 -23.91 -5.64 -3.99
CA GLU A 120 -24.85 -6.69 -4.40
C GLU A 120 -24.66 -7.11 -5.86
N ASP A 121 -24.42 -6.16 -6.76
CA ASP A 121 -24.17 -6.44 -8.18
C ASP A 121 -22.80 -7.10 -8.38
N LEU A 122 -21.78 -6.67 -7.63
CA LEU A 122 -20.47 -7.32 -7.63
C LEU A 122 -20.58 -8.78 -7.20
N GLU A 123 -21.34 -9.05 -6.14
CA GLU A 123 -21.53 -10.42 -5.66
C GLU A 123 -22.26 -11.27 -6.69
N ARG A 124 -23.36 -10.75 -7.25
CA ARG A 124 -24.08 -11.43 -8.34
C ARG A 124 -23.18 -11.70 -9.54
N PHE A 125 -22.30 -10.75 -9.89
CA PHE A 125 -21.34 -10.91 -10.98
C PHE A 125 -20.33 -12.02 -10.71
N LEU A 126 -19.77 -12.06 -9.49
CA LEU A 126 -18.82 -13.09 -9.07
C LEU A 126 -19.47 -14.47 -9.04
N ASP A 127 -20.70 -14.58 -8.52
CA ASP A 127 -21.45 -15.84 -8.50
C ASP A 127 -21.69 -16.39 -9.91
N GLN A 128 -22.05 -15.51 -10.85
CA GLN A 128 -22.32 -15.90 -12.23
C GLN A 128 -21.06 -16.24 -13.01
N ARG A 129 -20.00 -15.44 -12.85
CA ARG A 129 -18.82 -15.51 -13.73
C ARG A 129 -17.67 -16.32 -13.15
N PHE A 130 -17.55 -16.35 -11.83
CA PHE A 130 -16.46 -16.99 -11.09
C PHE A 130 -16.99 -17.82 -9.90
N PRO A 131 -17.94 -18.74 -10.11
CA PRO A 131 -18.58 -19.49 -9.02
C PRO A 131 -17.58 -20.26 -8.15
N ARG A 132 -16.42 -20.63 -8.72
CA ARG A 132 -15.35 -21.36 -8.04
C ARG A 132 -14.53 -20.49 -7.08
N LEU A 133 -14.47 -19.18 -7.28
CA LEU A 133 -13.75 -18.29 -6.36
C LEU A 133 -14.49 -18.14 -5.04
N ARG A 134 -15.82 -18.10 -5.08
CA ARG A 134 -16.67 -18.10 -3.88
C ARG A 134 -16.48 -19.35 -3.03
N SER A 135 -16.32 -20.52 -3.65
CA SER A 135 -16.02 -21.75 -2.91
C SER A 135 -14.62 -21.76 -2.27
N PHE A 136 -13.70 -20.93 -2.76
CA PHE A 136 -12.34 -20.87 -2.25
C PHE A 136 -12.24 -19.98 -1.00
N ASP A 137 -12.85 -18.80 -1.04
CA ASP A 137 -12.95 -17.91 0.11
C ASP A 137 -14.24 -17.08 0.04
N PRO A 138 -15.30 -17.51 0.76
CA PRO A 138 -16.56 -16.77 0.83
C PRO A 138 -16.43 -15.42 1.55
N ALA A 139 -15.41 -15.25 2.40
CA ALA A 139 -15.18 -14.06 3.20
C ALA A 139 -14.26 -13.06 2.50
N PHE A 140 -13.82 -13.35 1.27
CA PHE A 140 -12.89 -12.50 0.55
C PHE A 140 -13.46 -11.09 0.36
N PRO A 141 -12.74 -10.02 0.77
CA PRO A 141 -13.25 -8.66 0.74
C PRO A 141 -13.20 -8.05 -0.67
N TRP A 142 -13.91 -8.65 -1.64
CA TRP A 142 -13.98 -8.23 -3.04
C TRP A 142 -14.29 -6.75 -3.19
N TYR A 143 -15.35 -6.29 -2.50
CA TYR A 143 -15.79 -4.90 -2.63
C TYR A 143 -14.80 -3.91 -2.00
N PRO A 144 -14.32 -4.09 -0.75
CA PRO A 144 -13.27 -3.24 -0.21
C PRO A 144 -12.01 -3.15 -1.08
N LEU A 145 -11.62 -4.26 -1.73
CA LEU A 145 -10.40 -4.34 -2.54
C LEU A 145 -10.51 -3.79 -3.95
N THR A 146 -11.70 -3.83 -4.54
CA THR A 146 -11.91 -3.41 -5.94
C THR A 146 -12.72 -2.13 -6.04
N GLY A 147 -13.39 -1.74 -4.96
CA GLY A 147 -14.32 -0.61 -4.93
C GLY A 147 -15.42 -0.76 -5.97
N GLY A 148 -15.81 -2.00 -6.30
CA GLY A 148 -16.81 -2.31 -7.34
C GLY A 148 -16.31 -2.11 -8.78
N ARG A 149 -15.03 -1.79 -9.00
CA ARG A 149 -14.51 -1.54 -10.35
C ARG A 149 -14.33 -2.86 -11.10
N LEU A 150 -15.19 -3.10 -12.07
CA LEU A 150 -15.20 -4.35 -12.85
C LEU A 150 -13.84 -4.75 -13.43
N GLY A 151 -13.03 -3.80 -13.92
CA GLY A 151 -11.69 -4.10 -14.44
C GLY A 151 -10.77 -4.70 -13.39
N TRP A 152 -10.86 -4.22 -12.15
CA TRP A 152 -10.08 -4.69 -11.00
C TRP A 152 -10.58 -6.06 -10.55
N VAL A 153 -11.90 -6.22 -10.49
CA VAL A 153 -12.56 -7.50 -10.19
C VAL A 153 -12.14 -8.58 -11.18
N LEU A 154 -12.21 -8.30 -12.49
CA LEU A 154 -11.82 -9.25 -13.54
C LEU A 154 -10.35 -9.63 -13.46
N LEU A 155 -9.47 -8.65 -13.24
CA LEU A 155 -8.03 -8.86 -13.10
C LEU A 155 -7.73 -9.81 -11.93
N LEU A 156 -8.28 -9.50 -10.75
CA LEU A 156 -8.11 -10.31 -9.54
C LEU A 156 -8.70 -11.70 -9.72
N ALA A 157 -9.95 -11.80 -10.18
CA ALA A 157 -10.66 -13.05 -10.34
C ALA A 157 -9.96 -14.01 -11.31
N HIS A 158 -9.58 -13.54 -12.50
CA HIS A 158 -8.87 -14.38 -13.47
C HIS A 158 -7.52 -14.86 -12.94
N ARG A 159 -6.84 -14.04 -12.13
CA ARG A 159 -5.54 -14.40 -11.58
C ARG A 159 -5.68 -15.41 -10.44
N MET A 160 -6.64 -15.21 -9.53
CA MET A 160 -6.96 -16.16 -8.47
C MET A 160 -7.37 -17.52 -9.05
N GLU A 161 -8.15 -17.55 -10.13
CA GLU A 161 -8.53 -18.80 -10.79
C GLU A 161 -7.36 -19.54 -11.44
N ARG A 162 -6.29 -18.85 -11.85
CA ARG A 162 -5.09 -19.44 -12.45
C ARG A 162 -4.07 -19.93 -11.42
N GLU A 163 -4.00 -19.30 -10.24
CA GLU A 163 -2.94 -19.52 -9.24
C GLU A 163 -3.36 -20.39 -8.04
N ARG A 164 -4.48 -21.10 -8.16
CA ARG A 164 -5.17 -21.95 -7.14
C ARG A 164 -4.31 -22.76 -6.15
N SER A 165 -3.05 -23.02 -6.44
CA SER A 165 -2.17 -23.93 -5.69
C SER A 165 -1.28 -23.27 -4.65
N LEU A 166 -1.18 -21.94 -4.62
CA LEU A 166 -0.39 -21.24 -3.62
C LEU A 166 -1.38 -20.58 -2.67
N ALA A 167 -1.25 -20.86 -1.38
CA ALA A 167 -2.06 -20.25 -0.33
C ALA A 167 -1.32 -19.08 0.33
N PRO A 168 -1.06 -17.94 -0.34
CA PRO A 168 -0.97 -16.69 0.38
C PRO A 168 -2.37 -16.16 0.64
N ASP A 169 -2.51 -15.42 1.74
CA ASP A 169 -3.70 -14.63 2.07
C ASP A 169 -4.25 -13.96 0.79
N PRO A 170 -5.50 -14.25 0.39
CA PRO A 170 -6.11 -13.68 -0.82
C PRO A 170 -6.02 -12.16 -0.89
N LEU A 171 -6.04 -11.47 0.26
CA LEU A 171 -5.94 -10.00 0.33
C LEU A 171 -4.56 -9.54 -0.13
N LEU A 172 -3.53 -10.25 0.32
CA LEU A 172 -2.16 -9.98 -0.07
C LEU A 172 -1.95 -10.30 -1.56
N PHE A 173 -2.49 -11.43 -2.03
CA PHE A 173 -2.42 -11.80 -3.44
C PHE A 173 -3.05 -10.71 -4.32
N ALA A 174 -4.22 -10.19 -3.91
CA ALA A 174 -4.86 -9.09 -4.61
C ALA A 174 -4.02 -7.82 -4.60
N VAL A 175 -3.40 -7.50 -3.47
CA VAL A 175 -2.48 -6.37 -3.35
C VAL A 175 -1.23 -6.53 -4.23
N GLU A 176 -0.64 -7.72 -4.26
CA GLU A 176 0.53 -8.04 -5.10
C GLU A 176 0.21 -7.86 -6.60
N ILE A 177 -1.02 -8.19 -7.01
CA ILE A 177 -1.52 -8.03 -8.38
C ILE A 177 -1.81 -6.56 -8.70
N LEU A 178 -2.42 -5.83 -7.77
CA LEU A 178 -2.88 -4.46 -8.01
C LEU A 178 -1.74 -3.43 -7.98
N LEU A 179 -0.60 -3.77 -7.41
CA LEU A 179 0.50 -2.83 -7.19
C LEU A 179 1.73 -3.04 -8.06
N HIS A 180 1.90 -4.19 -8.73
CA HIS A 180 3.15 -4.45 -9.47
C HIS A 180 2.92 -5.01 -10.90
N PRO A 181 3.38 -4.28 -11.94
CA PRO A 181 3.39 -4.78 -13.33
C PRO A 181 4.32 -5.98 -13.63
N ALA A 182 5.09 -6.48 -12.64
CA ALA A 182 6.20 -7.43 -12.85
C ALA A 182 6.45 -8.40 -11.66
N SER A 183 5.52 -8.52 -10.71
CA SER A 183 5.64 -9.43 -9.56
C SER A 183 5.39 -10.88 -9.97
N ARG A 184 6.45 -11.52 -10.48
CA ARG A 184 6.73 -12.95 -10.30
C ARG A 184 8.23 -13.28 -10.38
N ARG A 185 9.12 -12.31 -10.64
CA ARG A 185 10.54 -12.61 -10.92
C ARG A 185 11.57 -12.10 -9.92
N TYR A 186 11.25 -11.19 -9.00
CA TYR A 186 12.26 -10.69 -8.06
C TYR A 186 11.68 -10.47 -6.67
N GLY A 187 12.42 -10.93 -5.65
CA GLY A 187 12.08 -10.74 -4.25
C GLY A 187 11.80 -9.26 -3.98
N TRP A 188 10.53 -8.96 -3.72
CA TRP A 188 10.00 -7.61 -3.51
C TRP A 188 10.83 -6.89 -2.42
N ARG A 189 11.46 -5.76 -2.77
CA ARG A 189 12.28 -4.92 -1.87
C ARG A 189 11.96 -3.45 -2.13
N PRO A 190 11.09 -2.80 -1.32
CA PRO A 190 10.68 -1.42 -1.53
C PRO A 190 11.85 -0.42 -1.51
N GLU A 191 12.94 -0.75 -0.81
CA GLU A 191 14.04 0.20 -0.57
C GLU A 191 15.20 0.11 -1.58
N VAL A 192 15.27 -0.96 -2.39
CA VAL A 192 16.48 -1.23 -3.22
C VAL A 192 16.17 -1.19 -4.72
N TYR A 193 14.95 -1.56 -5.14
CA TYR A 193 14.55 -1.62 -6.57
C TYR A 193 13.06 -1.34 -6.80
N GLY A 194 12.34 -0.77 -5.81
CA GLY A 194 10.88 -0.64 -5.83
C GLY A 194 10.38 0.54 -6.67
N HIS A 195 9.24 0.35 -7.33
CA HIS A 195 8.50 1.45 -7.94
C HIS A 195 8.00 2.37 -6.79
N PRO A 196 7.99 3.71 -6.93
CA PRO A 196 7.60 4.59 -5.81
C PRO A 196 6.15 4.37 -5.32
N LEU A 197 5.31 3.67 -6.10
CA LEU A 197 4.00 3.16 -5.65
C LEU A 197 4.12 2.09 -4.53
N ASP A 198 5.15 1.25 -4.55
CA ASP A 198 5.39 0.23 -3.53
C ASP A 198 5.69 0.87 -2.17
N ALA A 199 6.48 1.95 -2.18
CA ALA A 199 6.80 2.74 -1.00
C ALA A 199 5.54 3.41 -0.42
N LEU A 200 4.70 4.01 -1.28
CA LEU A 200 3.41 4.57 -0.88
C LEU A 200 2.48 3.54 -0.26
N PHE A 201 2.43 2.34 -0.83
CA PHE A 201 1.61 1.28 -0.28
C PHE A 201 2.15 0.76 1.05
N PHE A 202 3.46 0.55 1.17
CA PHE A 202 4.05 0.11 2.42
C PHE A 202 3.78 1.11 3.55
N LEU A 203 3.96 2.39 3.25
CA LEU A 203 3.60 3.48 4.15
C LEU A 203 2.14 3.39 4.58
N ALA A 204 1.24 3.21 3.62
CA ALA A 204 -0.20 3.11 3.86
C ALA A 204 -0.61 1.90 4.71
N VAL A 205 0.15 0.80 4.66
CA VAL A 205 -0.09 -0.36 5.53
C VAL A 205 0.42 -0.11 6.94
N VAL A 206 1.57 0.56 7.07
CA VAL A 206 2.23 0.82 8.36
C VAL A 206 1.55 1.94 9.13
N LEU A 207 1.09 2.99 8.44
CA LEU A 207 0.46 4.16 9.06
C LEU A 207 -1.05 3.99 9.17
N PRO A 208 -1.71 4.62 10.16
CA PRO A 208 -3.17 4.72 10.21
C PRO A 208 -3.73 5.75 9.26
N THR A 209 -3.09 6.90 9.17
CA THR A 209 -3.48 8.00 8.30
C THR A 209 -2.22 8.67 7.78
N TRP A 210 -2.28 9.22 6.57
CA TRP A 210 -1.15 9.86 5.89
C TRP A 210 -1.66 10.85 4.84
N ASP A 211 -0.88 11.87 4.53
CA ASP A 211 -1.06 12.70 3.33
C ASP A 211 0.16 12.60 2.39
N ARG A 212 0.17 13.43 1.34
CA ARG A 212 1.27 13.42 0.36
C ARG A 212 2.59 13.87 0.99
N ARG A 213 2.54 14.83 1.91
CA ARG A 213 3.71 15.37 2.59
C ARG A 213 4.30 14.34 3.54
N ASP A 214 3.45 13.68 4.33
CA ASP A 214 3.85 12.55 5.18
C ASP A 214 4.58 11.50 4.34
N ALA A 215 4.02 11.18 3.17
CA ALA A 215 4.59 10.21 2.26
C ALA A 215 5.95 10.62 1.70
N GLU A 216 6.08 11.84 1.18
CA GLU A 216 7.35 12.36 0.64
C GLU A 216 8.43 12.40 1.73
N GLU A 217 8.10 12.85 2.94
CA GLU A 217 9.07 12.99 4.04
C GLU A 217 9.50 11.63 4.63
N ILE A 218 8.57 10.69 4.79
CA ILE A 218 8.88 9.36 5.35
C ILE A 218 9.59 8.46 4.32
N THR A 219 9.16 8.51 3.07
CA THR A 219 9.76 7.69 2.00
C THR A 219 11.10 8.29 1.53
N GLY A 220 11.27 9.61 1.66
CA GLY A 220 12.40 10.35 1.08
C GLY A 220 12.32 10.44 -0.46
N LEU A 221 11.16 10.14 -1.05
CA LEU A 221 10.95 10.12 -2.49
C LEU A 221 10.18 11.37 -2.92
N GLU A 222 10.58 11.94 -4.06
CA GLU A 222 9.78 12.94 -4.74
C GLU A 222 8.62 12.21 -5.44
N ILE A 223 7.42 12.30 -4.84
CA ILE A 223 6.24 11.65 -5.36
C ILE A 223 5.60 12.58 -6.39
N SER A 224 5.64 12.22 -7.67
CA SER A 224 5.00 13.02 -8.71
C SER A 224 3.48 13.07 -8.52
N THR A 225 2.85 14.15 -9.00
CA THR A 225 1.38 14.29 -8.92
C THR A 225 0.67 13.13 -9.62
N ALA A 226 1.15 12.70 -10.79
CA ALA A 226 0.58 11.57 -11.52
C ALA A 226 0.66 10.26 -10.73
N LEU A 227 1.78 10.00 -10.05
CA LEU A 227 1.94 8.82 -9.20
C LEU A 227 1.03 8.89 -7.97
N TRP A 228 0.95 10.06 -7.32
CA TRP A 228 0.07 10.27 -6.18
C TRP A 228 -1.38 10.04 -6.55
N GLU A 229 -1.86 10.63 -7.65
CA GLU A 229 -3.22 10.40 -8.14
C GLU A 229 -3.46 8.93 -8.52
N THR A 230 -2.45 8.24 -9.06
CA THR A 230 -2.54 6.79 -9.31
C THR A 230 -2.71 6.00 -8.02
N PHE A 231 -1.96 6.35 -6.97
CA PHE A 231 -2.08 5.75 -5.65
C PHE A 231 -3.43 6.06 -5.00
N LEU A 232 -3.92 7.30 -5.09
CA LEU A 232 -5.24 7.69 -4.59
C LEU A 232 -6.38 7.04 -5.38
N ALA A 233 -6.14 6.72 -6.65
CA ALA A 233 -7.09 5.98 -7.45
C ALA A 233 -7.23 4.53 -6.99
N LEU A 234 -6.33 3.99 -6.15
CA LEU A 234 -6.49 2.64 -5.63
C LEU A 234 -7.83 2.52 -4.88
N PRO A 235 -8.66 1.51 -5.19
CA PRO A 235 -10.03 1.41 -4.69
C PRO A 235 -10.13 1.08 -3.20
N PHE A 236 -9.03 0.77 -2.53
CA PHE A 236 -8.96 0.57 -1.09
C PHE A 236 -8.32 1.77 -0.35
N VAL A 237 -7.84 2.79 -1.07
CA VAL A 237 -7.42 4.04 -0.45
C VAL A 237 -8.67 4.90 -0.23
N ARG A 238 -8.86 5.38 0.99
CA ARG A 238 -9.97 6.24 1.41
C ARG A 238 -9.42 7.59 1.84
N SER A 239 -10.31 8.58 1.92
CA SER A 239 -10.01 9.93 2.39
C SER A 239 -10.85 10.28 3.62
N ARG A 240 -10.22 10.92 4.61
CA ARG A 240 -10.88 11.60 5.73
C ARG A 240 -10.30 13.01 5.78
N GLY A 241 -10.97 13.96 5.14
CA GLY A 241 -10.45 15.31 4.90
C GLY A 241 -9.16 15.32 4.05
N PRO A 242 -8.10 16.04 4.48
CA PRO A 242 -6.83 16.07 3.74
C PRO A 242 -6.06 14.75 3.83
N ARG A 243 -6.35 13.93 4.85
CA ARG A 243 -5.67 12.66 5.09
C ARG A 243 -6.27 11.51 4.30
N ARG A 244 -5.45 10.50 4.10
CA ARG A 244 -5.72 9.24 3.42
C ARG A 244 -5.52 8.10 4.38
N TYR A 245 -6.26 7.02 4.17
CA TYR A 245 -6.14 5.82 4.98
C TYR A 245 -6.51 4.57 4.18
N LEU A 246 -6.07 3.42 4.69
CA LEU A 246 -6.51 2.09 4.29
C LEU A 246 -7.54 1.66 5.33
N PRO A 247 -8.75 1.22 4.92
CA PRO A 247 -9.72 0.67 5.84
C PRO A 247 -9.11 -0.44 6.69
N PRO A 248 -9.45 -0.55 7.99
CA PRO A 248 -8.87 -1.55 8.89
C PRO A 248 -8.96 -3.00 8.36
N GLU A 249 -10.03 -3.34 7.65
CA GLU A 249 -10.26 -4.63 7.01
C GLU A 249 -9.25 -4.94 5.90
N VAL A 250 -8.69 -3.92 5.24
CA VAL A 250 -7.60 -4.06 4.28
C VAL A 250 -6.25 -3.95 4.99
N ARG A 251 -6.10 -2.97 5.88
CA ARG A 251 -4.81 -2.66 6.51
C ARG A 251 -4.30 -3.77 7.42
N ARG A 252 -5.17 -4.34 8.27
CA ARG A 252 -4.75 -5.29 9.32
C ARG A 252 -4.17 -6.59 8.76
N PRO A 253 -4.80 -7.29 7.80
CA PRO A 253 -4.24 -8.54 7.32
C PRO A 253 -2.98 -8.30 6.50
N LEU A 254 -2.90 -7.18 5.76
CA LEU A 254 -1.65 -6.76 5.10
C LEU A 254 -0.53 -6.50 6.09
N LEU A 255 -0.79 -5.76 7.15
CA LEU A 255 0.21 -5.47 8.18
C LEU A 255 0.68 -6.76 8.85
N SER A 256 -0.25 -7.65 9.21
CA SER A 256 0.06 -8.96 9.80
C SER A 256 0.94 -9.80 8.88
N PHE A 257 0.64 -9.83 7.58
CA PHE A 257 1.46 -10.52 6.60
C PHE A 257 2.85 -9.89 6.47
N LEU A 258 2.94 -8.55 6.40
CA LEU A 258 4.23 -7.88 6.31
C LEU A 258 5.09 -8.13 7.55
N GLU A 259 4.46 -8.21 8.73
CA GLU A 259 5.13 -8.59 9.97
C GLU A 259 5.61 -10.04 9.97
N SER A 260 4.85 -10.97 9.40
CA SER A 260 5.25 -12.39 9.34
C SER A 260 6.36 -12.63 8.32
N GLU A 261 6.20 -12.15 7.09
CA GLU A 261 7.12 -12.43 5.99
C GLU A 261 8.33 -11.49 5.95
N LYS A 262 8.15 -10.23 6.36
CA LYS A 262 9.17 -9.18 6.25
C LYS A 262 9.28 -8.33 7.52
N PRO A 263 9.49 -8.94 8.70
CA PRO A 263 9.51 -8.22 9.96
C PRO A 263 10.54 -7.08 10.00
N TRP A 264 11.69 -7.26 9.35
CA TRP A 264 12.75 -6.24 9.28
C TRP A 264 12.33 -5.01 8.46
N LEU A 265 11.57 -5.20 7.38
CA LEU A 265 11.11 -4.14 6.51
C LEU A 265 10.00 -3.36 7.22
N THR A 266 9.03 -4.06 7.80
CA THR A 266 7.97 -3.45 8.62
C THR A 266 8.56 -2.61 9.75
N PHE A 267 9.60 -3.13 10.42
CA PHE A 267 10.35 -2.41 11.43
C PHE A 267 11.04 -1.14 10.90
N ALA A 268 11.76 -1.23 9.79
CA ALA A 268 12.45 -0.09 9.19
C ALA A 268 11.49 1.06 8.82
N TRP A 269 10.34 0.73 8.25
CA TRP A 269 9.30 1.71 7.90
C TRP A 269 8.59 2.27 9.12
N ARG A 270 8.28 1.45 10.13
CA ARG A 270 7.77 1.94 11.43
C ARG A 270 8.76 2.91 12.08
N GLN A 271 10.06 2.63 12.02
CA GLN A 271 11.07 3.57 12.49
C GLN A 271 11.07 4.88 11.71
N LYS A 272 11.01 4.84 10.38
CA LYS A 272 10.97 6.05 9.53
C LYS A 272 9.75 6.91 9.88
N ALA A 273 8.57 6.29 9.94
CA ALA A 273 7.32 6.91 10.37
C ALA A 273 7.43 7.54 11.77
N PHE A 274 7.99 6.79 12.73
CA PHE A 274 8.17 7.27 14.09
C PHE A 274 9.13 8.46 14.19
N ARG A 275 10.25 8.44 13.45
CA ARG A 275 11.19 9.58 13.38
C ARG A 275 10.52 10.84 12.81
N PHE A 276 9.72 10.67 11.76
CA PHE A 276 8.94 11.76 11.18
C PHE A 276 7.95 12.34 12.19
N TRP A 277 7.15 11.50 12.84
CA TRP A 277 6.20 11.96 13.86
C TRP A 277 6.89 12.65 15.03
N ASN A 278 8.01 12.12 15.52
CA ASN A 278 8.77 12.78 16.58
C ASN A 278 9.30 14.16 16.18
N LYS A 279 9.73 14.33 14.92
CA LYS A 279 10.12 15.64 14.39
C LYS A 279 8.91 16.59 14.37
N ALA A 280 7.74 16.11 13.96
CA ALA A 280 6.51 16.89 13.94
C ALA A 280 6.00 17.24 15.36
N PHE A 281 6.09 16.32 16.33
CA PHE A 281 5.73 16.55 17.73
C PHE A 281 6.59 17.62 18.42
N ASN A 282 7.88 17.67 18.10
CA ASN A 282 8.78 18.71 18.60
C ASN A 282 8.56 20.07 17.93
N HIS A 283 7.67 20.15 16.93
CA HIS A 283 7.32 21.35 16.19
C HIS A 283 5.79 21.46 16.03
N PRO A 284 5.05 21.80 17.11
CA PRO A 284 3.59 21.71 17.17
C PRO A 284 2.83 22.50 16.08
N HIS A 285 3.45 23.55 15.55
CA HIS A 285 2.91 24.35 14.44
C HIS A 285 2.75 23.57 13.12
N LEU A 286 3.28 22.34 13.04
CA LEU A 286 3.10 21.44 11.90
C LEU A 286 1.81 20.60 11.98
N TRP A 287 1.04 20.69 13.08
CA TRP A 287 -0.21 19.95 13.30
C TRP A 287 -1.40 20.88 13.51
N GLN A 288 -2.34 20.89 12.55
CA GLN A 288 -3.68 21.47 12.70
C GLN A 288 -4.71 20.41 12.25
N GLY A 289 -5.28 19.66 13.19
CA GLY A 289 -6.26 18.60 12.94
C GLY A 289 -7.01 18.19 14.22
N GLU A 290 -8.30 17.83 14.07
CA GLU A 290 -9.31 17.65 15.12
C GLU A 290 -8.93 16.65 16.24
N GLN A 291 -9.17 17.04 17.49
CA GLN A 291 -8.54 16.49 18.72
C GLN A 291 -9.14 15.20 19.32
N ASP A 292 -10.36 14.77 18.95
CA ASP A 292 -11.14 13.98 19.93
C ASP A 292 -10.92 12.45 19.94
N GLU A 293 -10.36 11.84 18.87
CA GLU A 293 -9.97 10.41 18.87
C GLU A 293 -8.45 10.19 18.85
N GLU A 294 -7.68 11.17 18.36
CA GLU A 294 -6.21 11.12 18.30
C GLU A 294 -5.59 11.28 19.70
N GLU A 295 -6.16 12.05 20.63
CA GLU A 295 -5.62 12.20 21.98
C GLU A 295 -5.51 10.87 22.74
N SER A 296 -6.37 9.88 22.48
CA SER A 296 -6.29 8.55 23.12
C SER A 296 -5.15 7.69 22.56
N LEU A 297 -4.87 7.78 21.25
CA LEU A 297 -3.71 7.11 20.62
C LEU A 297 -2.40 7.84 20.96
N LEU A 298 -2.43 9.17 21.02
CA LEU A 298 -1.28 10.04 21.29
C LEU A 298 -0.87 10.06 22.77
N ALA A 299 -1.81 10.01 23.71
CA ALA A 299 -1.52 9.88 25.15
C ALA A 299 -0.87 8.53 25.49
N ASN A 300 -1.16 7.48 24.69
CA ASN A 300 -0.63 6.14 24.88
C ASN A 300 0.60 5.83 24.03
N LEU A 301 1.00 6.70 23.10
CA LEU A 301 2.12 6.48 22.18
C LEU A 301 3.48 6.27 22.89
N PRO A 302 3.82 6.98 23.99
CA PRO A 302 5.02 6.69 24.77
C PRO A 302 4.97 5.35 25.50
N ALA A 303 3.79 4.96 26.01
CA ALA A 303 3.57 3.68 26.69
C ALA A 303 3.58 2.51 25.69
N PHE A 304 2.95 2.68 24.53
CA PHE A 304 2.95 1.74 23.41
C PHE A 304 4.34 1.60 22.80
N ALA A 305 5.04 2.70 22.52
CA ALA A 305 6.42 2.65 22.03
C ALA A 305 7.37 2.01 23.04
N LEU A 306 7.15 2.22 24.35
CA LEU A 306 7.91 1.55 25.41
C LEU A 306 7.55 0.06 25.51
N GLN A 307 6.28 -0.32 25.46
CA GLN A 307 5.83 -1.71 25.50
C GLN A 307 6.29 -2.49 24.26
N GLU A 308 6.20 -1.89 23.09
CA GLU A 308 6.66 -2.42 21.81
C GLU A 308 8.19 -2.54 21.79
N ALA A 309 8.91 -1.53 22.28
CA ALA A 309 10.35 -1.61 22.51
C ALA A 309 10.74 -2.72 23.48
N ILE A 310 10.02 -2.86 24.59
CA ILE A 310 10.21 -3.94 25.56
C ILE A 310 9.95 -5.29 24.86
N ALA A 311 8.85 -5.45 24.13
CA ALA A 311 8.51 -6.68 23.39
C ALA A 311 9.57 -7.04 22.34
N GLN A 312 10.14 -6.05 21.65
CA GLN A 312 11.22 -6.24 20.68
C GLN A 312 12.54 -6.62 21.35
N VAL A 313 12.87 -5.99 22.48
CA VAL A 313 13.98 -6.41 23.33
C VAL A 313 13.74 -7.84 23.81
N LYS A 314 12.53 -8.21 24.28
CA LYS A 314 12.18 -9.58 24.68
C LYS A 314 12.43 -10.58 23.53
N THR A 315 11.88 -10.29 22.36
CA THR A 315 11.99 -11.14 21.16
C THR A 315 13.44 -11.33 20.71
N PHE A 316 14.22 -10.25 20.71
CA PHE A 316 15.65 -10.31 20.36
C PHE A 316 16.42 -11.18 21.37
N LEU A 317 16.21 -10.94 22.66
CA LEU A 317 16.89 -11.64 23.74
C LEU A 317 16.50 -13.14 23.78
N GLU A 318 15.25 -13.48 23.47
CA GLU A 318 14.81 -14.87 23.25
C GLU A 318 15.51 -15.52 22.05
N SER A 319 15.72 -14.78 20.97
CA SER A 319 16.48 -15.26 19.80
C SER A 319 17.94 -15.53 20.14
N CYS A 320 18.58 -14.65 20.95
CA CYS A 320 19.90 -14.88 21.51
C CYS A 320 19.94 -16.11 22.43
N ARG A 321 18.95 -16.26 23.33
CA ARG A 321 18.81 -17.43 24.22
C ARG A 321 18.69 -18.73 23.42
N ARG A 322 18.02 -18.72 22.27
CA ARG A 322 17.90 -19.87 21.35
C ARG A 322 19.13 -20.07 20.46
N GLY A 323 20.16 -19.23 20.58
CA GLY A 323 21.38 -19.29 19.78
C GLY A 323 21.19 -18.92 18.31
N LYS A 324 20.06 -18.29 17.94
CA LYS A 324 19.64 -18.05 16.56
C LYS A 324 20.03 -16.67 16.01
N SER A 325 20.46 -15.74 16.85
CA SER A 325 20.84 -14.37 16.45
C SER A 325 22.35 -14.16 16.58
N HIS A 326 23.00 -13.83 15.46
CA HIS A 326 24.40 -13.37 15.41
C HIS A 326 24.52 -11.85 15.30
N ASP A 327 23.40 -11.12 15.31
CA ASP A 327 23.36 -9.73 14.87
C ASP A 327 23.41 -8.76 16.07
N SER A 328 24.62 -8.50 16.57
CA SER A 328 24.86 -7.52 17.65
C SER A 328 24.49 -6.09 17.26
N HIS A 329 24.42 -5.78 15.95
CA HIS A 329 23.99 -4.47 15.46
C HIS A 329 22.51 -4.22 15.75
N ARG A 330 21.67 -5.25 15.68
CA ARG A 330 20.22 -5.13 15.95
C ARG A 330 19.92 -4.70 17.38
N LEU A 331 20.73 -5.11 18.36
CA LEU A 331 20.62 -4.62 19.73
C LEU A 331 21.07 -3.18 19.90
N ALA A 332 22.15 -2.78 19.21
CA ALA A 332 22.64 -1.41 19.22
C ALA A 332 21.67 -0.45 18.53
N GLU A 333 20.97 -0.95 17.52
CA GLU A 333 19.90 -0.26 16.82
C GLU A 333 18.65 -0.16 17.70
N ILE A 334 18.18 -1.27 18.29
CA ILE A 334 17.05 -1.28 19.24
C ILE A 334 17.35 -0.35 20.42
N PHE A 335 18.51 -0.49 21.08
CA PHE A 335 18.92 0.42 22.14
C PHE A 335 19.06 1.84 21.62
N GLY A 336 19.68 2.08 20.46
CA GLY A 336 19.84 3.38 19.83
C GLY A 336 18.53 4.07 19.43
N THR A 337 17.46 3.32 19.18
CA THR A 337 16.10 3.83 18.96
C THR A 337 15.31 4.06 20.24
N ILE A 338 15.59 3.32 21.32
CA ILE A 338 14.91 3.48 22.62
C ILE A 338 15.59 4.59 23.46
N TYR A 339 16.91 4.71 23.34
CA TYR A 339 17.77 5.62 24.11
C TYR A 339 17.42 7.11 24.04
N PRO A 340 16.92 7.65 22.91
CA PRO A 340 16.55 9.06 22.83
C PRO A 340 15.26 9.38 23.59
N HIS A 341 14.45 8.39 23.96
CA HIS A 341 13.07 8.58 24.40
C HIS A 341 12.76 8.07 25.81
N LEU A 342 13.61 7.22 26.40
CA LEU A 342 13.65 7.10 27.86
C LEU A 342 14.42 8.30 28.41
N PRO A 343 14.02 8.93 29.54
CA PRO A 343 14.88 9.89 30.22
C PRO A 343 16.25 9.21 30.37
N ARG A 344 17.31 9.75 29.74
CA ARG A 344 18.60 9.05 29.56
C ARG A 344 19.10 8.40 30.85
N ASP A 345 18.80 9.02 31.97
CA ASP A 345 19.19 8.55 33.29
C ASP A 345 18.39 7.35 33.80
N ARG A 346 17.13 7.15 33.37
CA ARG A 346 16.26 6.05 33.84
C ARG A 346 16.54 4.75 33.10
N ALA A 347 16.72 4.77 31.77
CA ALA A 347 17.13 3.59 31.01
C ALA A 347 18.55 3.15 31.37
N LYS A 348 19.45 4.14 31.47
CA LYS A 348 20.82 3.92 31.89
C LYS A 348 20.87 3.36 33.29
N ARG A 349 20.14 3.92 34.25
CA ARG A 349 20.02 3.34 35.60
C ARG A 349 19.43 1.94 35.58
N TRP A 350 18.40 1.68 34.78
CA TRP A 350 17.79 0.35 34.70
C TRP A 350 18.78 -0.72 34.21
N VAL A 351 19.49 -0.46 33.10
CA VAL A 351 20.52 -1.39 32.61
C VAL A 351 21.73 -1.42 33.54
N GLN A 352 22.12 -0.29 34.13
CA GLN A 352 23.21 -0.22 35.10
C GLN A 352 22.92 -1.06 36.34
N ASN A 353 21.72 -0.94 36.90
CA ASN A 353 21.25 -1.76 38.03
C ASN A 353 21.25 -3.23 37.63
N ALA A 354 20.73 -3.59 36.45
CA ALA A 354 20.78 -4.97 35.96
C ALA A 354 22.21 -5.52 35.81
N LEU A 355 23.16 -4.67 35.40
CA LEU A 355 24.58 -5.04 35.29
C LEU A 355 25.30 -5.09 36.65
N GLU A 356 24.83 -4.35 37.66
CA GLU A 356 25.41 -4.27 39.01
C GLU A 356 24.86 -5.36 39.96
N ASP A 357 23.56 -5.65 39.84
CA ASP A 357 22.83 -6.54 40.75
C ASP A 357 22.95 -8.01 40.35
N ALA A 358 23.22 -8.30 39.08
CA ALA A 358 23.26 -9.66 38.57
C ALA A 358 24.54 -10.42 38.99
N PRO A 359 24.41 -11.57 39.69
CA PRO A 359 25.55 -12.39 40.12
C PRO A 359 26.46 -12.81 38.96
N SER A 360 25.86 -13.07 37.79
CA SER A 360 26.56 -13.50 36.58
C SER A 360 27.58 -12.49 36.05
N PHE A 361 27.45 -11.20 36.36
CA PHE A 361 28.44 -10.19 35.99
C PHE A 361 29.52 -9.99 37.07
N ARG A 362 29.27 -10.39 38.32
CA ARG A 362 30.29 -10.38 39.39
C ARG A 362 31.36 -11.44 39.16
N GLU A 363 30.98 -12.61 38.63
CA GLU A 363 31.89 -13.70 38.29
C GLU A 363 32.83 -13.35 37.12
N LYS A 364 32.38 -12.50 36.18
CA LYS A 364 33.15 -12.07 35.02
C LYS A 364 32.98 -10.56 34.77
N PRO A 365 33.68 -9.69 35.52
CA PRO A 365 33.52 -8.24 35.43
C PRO A 365 33.73 -7.66 34.02
N ILE A 366 34.63 -8.28 33.23
CA ILE A 366 34.92 -7.87 31.85
C ILE A 366 33.68 -7.85 30.94
N LEU A 367 32.69 -8.70 31.20
CA LEU A 367 31.45 -8.75 30.41
C LEU A 367 30.61 -7.48 30.59
N LYS A 368 30.53 -6.98 31.83
CA LYS A 368 29.87 -5.71 32.15
C LYS A 368 30.56 -4.56 31.44
N ASP A 369 31.89 -4.52 31.52
CA ASP A 369 32.69 -3.44 30.93
C ASP A 369 32.56 -3.40 29.41
N ILE A 370 32.51 -4.58 28.75
CA ILE A 370 32.30 -4.68 27.30
C ILE A 370 30.97 -4.04 26.89
N LEU A 371 29.86 -4.36 27.59
CA LEU A 371 28.55 -3.76 27.30
C LEU A 371 28.51 -2.28 27.61
N TRP A 372 29.08 -1.89 28.76
CA TRP A 372 29.12 -0.50 29.18
C TRP A 372 29.87 0.37 28.18
N HIS A 373 31.05 -0.07 27.74
CA HIS A 373 31.87 0.69 26.82
C HIS A 373 31.27 0.76 25.41
N TYR A 374 30.62 -0.30 24.94
CA TYR A 374 30.03 -0.31 23.60
C TYR A 374 28.72 0.49 23.53
N TYR A 375 27.78 0.24 24.45
CA TYR A 375 26.43 0.82 24.38
C TYR A 375 26.31 2.18 25.10
N PHE A 376 27.08 2.41 26.17
CA PHE A 376 26.91 3.59 27.04
C PHE A 376 28.03 4.63 26.89
N ARG A 377 29.13 4.29 26.19
CA ARG A 377 30.19 5.22 25.78
C ARG A 377 30.51 5.09 24.28
N PRO A 378 29.51 5.31 23.39
CA PRO A 378 29.65 5.06 21.96
C PRO A 378 30.59 6.08 21.31
N ARG A 379 31.88 5.76 21.31
CA ARG A 379 32.91 6.46 20.53
C ARG A 379 33.94 5.49 19.95
N LYS A 380 33.73 4.19 20.09
CA LYS A 380 34.72 3.17 19.72
C LYS A 380 34.11 2.01 18.96
N SER A 381 34.79 1.56 17.92
CA SER A 381 34.42 0.36 17.15
C SER A 381 34.62 -0.92 17.98
N HIS A 382 34.03 -2.04 17.55
CA HIS A 382 34.29 -3.34 18.17
C HIS A 382 35.77 -3.72 18.15
N GLU A 383 36.52 -3.32 17.12
CA GLU A 383 37.95 -3.60 16.99
C GLU A 383 38.77 -2.78 18.01
N GLU A 384 38.43 -1.50 18.19
CA GLU A 384 39.07 -0.65 19.20
C GLU A 384 38.77 -1.11 20.63
N LEU A 385 37.57 -1.65 20.86
CA LEU A 385 37.22 -2.24 22.15
C LEU A 385 37.94 -3.57 22.39
N ALA A 386 38.03 -4.45 21.38
CA ALA A 386 38.81 -5.69 21.49
C ALA A 386 40.27 -5.38 21.85
N HIS A 387 40.88 -4.39 21.19
CA HIS A 387 42.23 -3.92 21.51
C HIS A 387 42.33 -3.36 22.93
N ARG A 388 41.36 -2.52 23.36
CA ARG A 388 41.31 -1.94 24.71
C ARG A 388 41.26 -3.00 25.81
N PHE A 389 40.52 -4.08 25.58
CA PHE A 389 40.39 -5.17 26.55
C PHE A 389 41.50 -6.23 26.41
N HIS A 390 42.50 -6.00 25.54
CA HIS A 390 43.56 -6.97 25.22
C HIS A 390 43.02 -8.34 24.81
N LEU A 391 41.90 -8.35 24.07
CA LEU A 391 41.27 -9.56 23.56
C LEU A 391 41.51 -9.69 22.07
N SER A 392 41.68 -10.93 21.59
CA SER A 392 41.52 -11.20 20.16
C SER A 392 40.10 -10.83 19.73
N ARG A 393 39.93 -10.45 18.46
CA ARG A 393 38.60 -10.13 17.89
C ARG A 393 37.58 -11.26 18.15
N ALA A 394 37.99 -12.51 17.97
CA ALA A 394 37.14 -13.68 18.21
C ALA A 394 36.76 -13.85 19.69
N THR A 395 37.70 -13.61 20.61
CA THR A 395 37.40 -13.67 22.05
C THR A 395 36.51 -12.50 22.48
N TYR A 396 36.73 -11.30 21.94
CA TYR A 396 35.88 -10.15 22.19
C TYR A 396 34.42 -10.41 21.76
N PHE A 397 34.18 -10.92 20.55
CA PHE A 397 32.80 -11.21 20.11
C PHE A 397 32.14 -12.31 20.94
N ARG A 398 32.90 -13.34 21.37
CA ARG A 398 32.39 -14.36 22.31
C ARG A 398 31.99 -13.75 23.64
N TYR A 399 32.80 -12.86 24.20
CA TYR A 399 32.51 -12.18 25.46
C TYR A 399 31.36 -11.18 25.31
N HIS A 400 31.31 -10.43 24.21
CA HIS A 400 30.19 -9.52 23.90
C HIS A 400 28.86 -10.29 23.83
N ARG A 401 28.86 -11.45 23.16
CA ARG A 401 27.70 -12.34 23.11
C ARG A 401 27.32 -12.91 24.48
N ASP A 402 28.28 -13.46 25.23
CA ASP A 402 28.05 -13.99 26.60
C ASP A 402 27.46 -12.89 27.51
N ALA A 403 28.00 -11.68 27.42
CA ALA A 403 27.48 -10.53 28.15
C ALA A 403 26.03 -10.20 27.78
N LEU A 404 25.68 -10.20 26.49
CA LEU A 404 24.31 -9.95 26.03
C LEU A 404 23.33 -11.04 26.47
N GLU A 405 23.75 -12.31 26.40
CA GLU A 405 22.94 -13.44 26.87
C GLU A 405 22.73 -13.42 28.39
N ARG A 406 23.72 -12.95 29.17
CA ARG A 406 23.56 -12.74 30.62
C ARG A 406 22.65 -11.57 30.93
N LEU A 407 22.82 -10.45 30.24
CA LEU A 407 21.94 -9.28 30.39
C LEU A 407 20.49 -9.65 30.05
N ALA A 408 20.30 -10.47 29.01
CA ALA A 408 18.99 -10.99 28.62
C ALA A 408 18.27 -11.70 29.76
N ARG A 409 18.96 -12.62 30.44
CA ARG A 409 18.40 -13.42 31.54
C ARG A 409 18.03 -12.58 32.76
N VAL A 410 18.75 -11.47 32.97
CA VAL A 410 18.51 -10.56 34.10
C VAL A 410 17.32 -9.65 33.81
N LEU A 411 17.24 -9.11 32.59
CA LEU A 411 16.16 -8.20 32.19
C LEU A 411 14.85 -8.93 31.88
N LEU A 412 14.93 -10.21 31.54
CA LEU A 412 13.80 -11.10 31.31
C LEU A 412 13.81 -12.21 32.35
N PRO A 413 13.37 -11.94 33.59
CA PRO A 413 13.14 -13.01 34.54
C PRO A 413 12.24 -14.05 33.86
N VAL A 414 12.66 -15.31 33.91
CA VAL A 414 11.83 -16.42 33.43
C VAL A 414 10.55 -16.35 34.26
N GLU A 415 9.40 -16.21 33.60
CA GLU A 415 8.09 -16.36 34.23
C GLU A 415 7.93 -17.85 34.65
N ASP A 416 8.68 -18.29 35.65
CA ASP A 416 8.54 -19.59 36.32
C ASP A 416 7.80 -19.40 37.66
N SER A 417 6.75 -18.58 37.67
CA SER A 417 5.81 -18.48 38.79
C SER A 417 4.50 -17.83 38.35
N PHE A 418 3.61 -18.67 37.80
CA PHE A 418 2.18 -18.59 38.06
C PHE A 418 1.80 -19.71 39.02
#